data_AF-A9UP61-F1
#
_entry.id   AF-A9UP61-F1
#
_cell.length_a   1.000
_cell.length_b   1.000
_cell.length_c   1.000
_cell.angle_alpha   90.00
_cell.angle_beta   90.00
_cell.angle_gamma   90.00
#
_symmetry.space_group_name_H-M   'P 1'
#
loop_
_entity.id
_entity.type
_entity.pdbx_description
1 polymer ?
#
loop_
_entity_poly.entity_id
_entity_poly.type
_entity_poly.pdbx_seq_one_letter_code
_entity_poly.pdbx_strand_id
1 'polypeptide(L)'
;MEPPAPVDVTVEAQKLRDHDKYRKKLKNNKVLKREDHVRQRMSEKRAMEAVARKQQQAAKHVGVVIAEQAVAHLARGQPFTPHSRPSQSPGWFVLRWNVASVLHPIFNCQDAIRAKYGLSAPDSGPSSTLGAPGTDLIMCGYLEKRGKLNKAFKRRWFRIVGLELEYYEDVDGVKKGSVGIAYPCVCHIEDCKGRPELRVRCSRDSRVYALRSESDSLHELNQWKTAIDNQQKRVPGPR
;
A
#
# COMPACT_ATOMS: atom_id res chain seq x y z
N MET A 1 -6.11 59.13 47.11
CA MET A 1 -5.57 58.21 46.10
C MET A 1 -4.26 57.68 46.65
N GLU A 2 -4.23 56.43 47.12
CA GLU A 2 -2.99 55.80 47.57
C GLU A 2 -2.14 55.39 46.37
N PRO A 3 -0.81 55.60 46.42
CA PRO A 3 0.09 55.13 45.37
C PRO A 3 0.16 53.59 45.38
N PRO A 4 0.20 52.95 44.21
CA PRO A 4 0.29 51.50 44.13
C PRO A 4 1.59 50.99 44.76
N ALA A 5 1.47 49.91 45.53
CA ALA A 5 2.60 49.28 46.20
C ALA A 5 3.70 48.88 45.19
N PRO A 6 4.99 49.06 45.53
CA PRO A 6 6.09 48.73 44.63
C PRO A 6 6.10 47.22 44.37
N VAL A 7 5.97 46.86 43.11
CA VAL A 7 6.03 45.46 42.66
C VAL A 7 7.48 44.99 42.82
N ASP A 8 7.69 43.90 43.56
CA ASP A 8 9.02 43.31 43.77
C ASP A 8 9.54 42.69 42.46
N VAL A 9 10.32 43.50 41.74
CA VAL A 9 10.90 43.20 40.42
C VAL A 9 11.77 41.94 40.45
N THR A 10 12.29 41.54 41.61
CA THR A 10 13.17 40.37 41.73
C THR A 10 12.42 39.05 41.58
N VAL A 11 11.20 38.97 42.10
CA VAL A 11 10.34 37.78 42.03
C VAL A 11 9.89 37.51 40.60
N GLU A 12 9.55 38.56 39.86
CA GLU A 12 9.05 38.43 38.49
C GLU A 12 10.16 38.03 37.51
N ALA A 13 11.37 38.56 37.69
CA ALA A 13 12.54 38.14 36.94
C ALA A 13 12.91 36.66 37.18
N GLN A 14 12.70 36.15 38.39
CA GLN A 14 12.95 34.75 38.71
C GLN A 14 11.96 33.81 38.03
N LYS A 15 10.66 34.14 38.05
CA LYS A 15 9.62 33.37 37.33
C LYS A 15 9.93 33.26 35.83
N LEU A 16 10.38 34.35 35.21
CA LEU A 16 10.71 34.36 33.79
C LEU A 16 11.89 33.43 33.46
N ARG A 17 12.93 33.42 34.29
CA ARG A 17 14.07 32.50 34.16
C ARG A 17 13.65 31.03 34.27
N ASP A 18 12.78 30.72 35.23
CA ASP A 18 12.32 29.35 35.45
C ASP A 18 11.38 28.86 34.33
N HIS A 19 10.53 29.75 33.81
CA HIS A 19 9.70 29.48 32.63
C HIS A 19 10.55 29.16 31.38
N ASP A 20 11.64 29.91 31.16
CA ASP A 20 12.54 29.67 30.03
C ASP A 20 13.32 28.36 30.16
N LYS A 21 13.76 28.00 31.37
CA LYS A 21 14.35 26.68 31.66
C LYS A 21 13.36 25.56 31.34
N TYR A 22 12.10 25.68 31.78
CA TYR A 22 11.06 24.69 31.51
C TYR A 22 10.80 24.54 29.99
N ARG A 23 10.70 25.66 29.27
CA ARG A 23 10.51 25.66 27.81
C ARG A 23 11.67 24.96 27.08
N LYS A 24 12.92 25.20 27.48
CA LYS A 24 14.10 24.50 26.93
C LYS A 24 14.05 23.00 27.21
N LYS A 25 13.70 22.59 28.43
CA LYS A 25 13.55 21.17 28.79
C LYS A 25 12.50 20.45 27.94
N LEU A 26 11.37 21.12 27.68
CA LEU A 26 10.30 20.56 26.83
C LEU A 26 10.72 20.38 25.38
N LYS A 27 11.48 21.34 24.82
CA LYS A 27 12.06 21.23 23.47
C LYS A 27 13.03 20.05 23.38
N ASN A 28 13.92 19.90 24.36
CA ASN A 28 14.88 18.79 24.38
C ASN A 28 14.19 17.42 24.48
N ASN A 29 13.15 17.29 25.32
CA ASN A 29 12.38 16.04 25.40
C ASN A 29 11.68 15.70 24.07
N LYS A 30 11.14 16.71 23.37
CA LYS A 30 10.54 16.52 22.04
C LYS A 30 11.56 16.08 20.99
N VAL A 31 12.79 16.60 21.05
CA VAL A 31 13.89 16.18 20.16
C VAL A 31 14.28 14.73 20.46
N LEU A 32 14.50 14.39 21.73
CA LEU A 32 14.87 13.04 22.15
C LEU A 32 13.85 11.99 21.69
N LYS A 33 12.54 12.26 21.88
CA LYS A 33 11.47 11.36 21.40
C LYS A 33 11.48 11.16 19.89
N ARG A 34 11.89 12.17 19.11
CA ARG A 34 12.00 12.05 17.65
C ARG A 34 13.19 11.17 17.27
N GLU A 35 14.33 11.35 17.94
CA GLU A 35 15.52 10.54 17.70
C GLU A 35 15.28 9.06 18.03
N ASP A 36 14.61 8.77 19.14
CA ASP A 36 14.24 7.40 19.52
C ASP A 36 13.32 6.75 18.47
N HIS A 37 12.33 7.50 17.96
CA HIS A 37 11.45 7.00 16.91
C HIS A 37 12.21 6.73 15.60
N VAL A 38 13.16 7.58 15.23
CA VAL A 38 14.02 7.36 14.05
C VAL A 38 14.91 6.13 14.25
N ARG A 39 15.52 5.96 15.43
CA ARG A 39 16.33 4.77 15.77
C ARG A 39 15.50 3.49 15.69
N GLN A 40 14.28 3.51 16.23
CA GLN A 40 13.36 2.39 16.16
C GLN A 40 13.04 2.02 14.71
N ARG A 41 12.64 2.98 13.87
CA ARG A 41 12.37 2.74 12.44
C ARG A 41 13.58 2.20 11.68
N MET A 42 14.79 2.70 11.97
CA MET A 42 16.02 2.19 11.35
C MET A 42 16.32 0.75 11.79
N SER A 43 16.03 0.39 13.05
CA SER A 43 16.20 -0.98 13.54
C SER A 43 15.18 -1.95 12.91
N GLU A 44 13.92 -1.53 12.76
CA GLU A 44 12.87 -2.30 12.08
C GLU A 44 13.21 -2.51 10.60
N LYS A 45 13.71 -1.47 9.92
CA LYS A 45 14.17 -1.56 8.53
C LYS A 45 15.30 -2.59 8.37
N ARG A 46 16.31 -2.55 9.26
CA ARG A 46 17.41 -3.53 9.27
C ARG A 46 16.92 -4.95 9.51
N ALA A 47 15.95 -5.14 10.41
CA ALA A 47 15.36 -6.45 10.67
C ALA A 47 14.62 -6.99 9.44
N MET A 48 13.83 -6.14 8.75
CA MET A 48 13.15 -6.53 7.52
C MET A 48 14.14 -6.89 6.39
N GLU A 49 15.21 -6.10 6.21
CA GLU A 49 16.25 -6.40 5.22
C GLU A 49 16.97 -7.74 5.52
N ALA A 50 17.19 -8.06 6.80
CA ALA A 50 17.77 -9.34 7.19
C ALA A 50 16.85 -10.53 6.87
N VAL A 51 15.54 -10.39 7.10
CA VAL A 51 14.54 -11.40 6.73
C VAL A 51 14.51 -11.59 5.20
N ALA A 52 14.49 -10.50 4.44
CA ALA A 52 14.51 -10.57 2.98
C ALA A 52 15.77 -11.26 2.45
N ARG A 53 16.95 -10.99 3.02
CA ARG A 53 18.20 -11.70 2.67
C ARG A 53 18.14 -13.19 2.97
N LYS A 54 17.59 -13.59 4.13
CA LYS A 54 17.39 -15.01 4.46
C LYS A 54 16.47 -15.70 3.46
N GLN A 55 15.36 -15.06 3.07
CA GLN A 55 14.46 -15.60 2.06
C GLN A 55 15.14 -15.73 0.68
N GLN A 56 15.94 -14.74 0.28
CA GLN A 56 16.70 -14.81 -0.97
C GLN A 56 17.75 -15.93 -0.96
N GLN A 57 18.42 -16.15 0.17
CA GLN A 57 19.36 -17.27 0.33
C GLN A 57 18.65 -18.63 0.27
N ALA A 58 17.50 -18.77 0.94
CA ALA A 58 16.69 -19.99 0.87
C ALA A 58 16.22 -20.29 -0.57
N ALA A 59 15.76 -19.27 -1.30
CA ALA A 59 15.36 -19.41 -2.70
C ALA A 59 16.52 -19.86 -3.60
N LYS A 60 17.73 -19.30 -3.40
CA LYS A 60 18.94 -19.73 -4.12
C LYS A 60 19.27 -21.20 -3.83
N HIS A 61 19.19 -21.63 -2.58
CA HIS A 61 19.47 -23.03 -2.22
C HIS A 61 18.49 -24.00 -2.88
N VAL A 62 17.19 -23.68 -2.87
CA VAL A 62 16.17 -24.50 -3.57
C VAL A 62 16.42 -24.55 -5.07
N GLY A 63 16.80 -23.43 -5.70
CA GLY A 63 17.15 -23.39 -7.12
C GLY A 63 18.32 -24.30 -7.49
N VAL A 64 19.36 -24.35 -6.64
CA VAL A 64 20.52 -25.25 -6.82
C VAL A 64 20.08 -26.72 -6.73
N VAL A 65 19.27 -27.09 -5.73
CA VAL A 65 18.77 -28.46 -5.56
C VAL A 65 17.95 -28.91 -6.77
N ILE A 66 17.09 -28.04 -7.30
CA ILE A 66 16.29 -28.35 -8.50
C ILE A 66 17.20 -28.54 -9.73
N ALA A 67 18.23 -27.69 -9.89
CA ALA A 67 19.18 -27.81 -10.99
C ALA A 67 20.00 -29.11 -10.93
N GLU A 68 20.48 -29.50 -9.74
CA GLU A 68 21.22 -30.75 -9.54
C GLU A 68 20.33 -31.98 -9.84
N GLN A 69 19.07 -31.97 -9.40
CA GLN A 69 18.12 -33.04 -9.74
C GLN A 69 17.88 -33.14 -11.24
N ALA A 70 17.74 -32.02 -11.95
CA ALA A 70 17.57 -32.00 -13.40
C ALA A 70 18.78 -32.57 -14.16
N VAL A 71 20.01 -32.22 -13.74
CA VAL A 71 21.25 -32.78 -14.32
C VAL A 71 21.34 -34.29 -14.09
N ALA A 72 20.99 -34.77 -12.89
CA ALA A 72 20.97 -36.21 -12.58
C ALA A 72 19.89 -36.99 -13.36
N HIS A 73 18.78 -36.35 -13.74
CA HIS A 73 17.78 -36.94 -14.63
C HIS A 73 18.27 -37.04 -16.07
N LEU A 74 18.92 -35.98 -16.59
CA LEU A 74 19.51 -35.97 -17.93
C LEU A 74 20.61 -37.03 -18.10
N ALA A 75 21.46 -37.22 -17.09
CA ALA A 75 22.52 -38.23 -17.11
C ALA A 75 21.99 -39.68 -17.17
N ARG A 76 20.73 -39.91 -16.79
CA ARG A 76 20.09 -41.25 -16.79
C ARG A 76 19.26 -41.52 -18.04
N GLY A 77 19.24 -40.61 -19.03
CA GLY A 77 18.48 -40.79 -20.27
C GLY A 77 16.96 -40.88 -20.08
N GLN A 78 16.46 -40.45 -18.92
CA GLN A 78 15.03 -40.50 -18.59
C GLN A 78 14.40 -39.14 -18.92
N PRO A 79 13.31 -39.07 -19.70
CA PRO A 79 12.60 -37.82 -19.94
C PRO A 79 12.05 -37.28 -18.62
N PHE A 80 12.38 -36.02 -18.31
CA PHE A 80 11.85 -35.32 -17.15
C PHE A 80 10.34 -35.11 -17.34
N THR A 81 9.54 -35.97 -16.72
CA THR A 81 8.09 -35.79 -16.62
C THR A 81 7.78 -35.17 -15.26
N PRO A 82 7.28 -33.93 -15.17
CA PRO A 82 6.84 -33.35 -13.90
C PRO A 82 5.46 -33.90 -13.54
N HIS A 83 5.31 -35.23 -13.48
CA HIS A 83 4.06 -35.91 -13.15
C HIS A 83 4.30 -36.90 -12.02
N SER A 84 4.40 -36.36 -10.80
CA SER A 84 4.13 -37.06 -9.56
C SER A 84 3.73 -36.01 -8.53
N ARG A 85 2.43 -35.85 -8.29
CA ARG A 85 1.92 -35.15 -7.10
C ARG A 85 2.45 -35.90 -5.87
N PRO A 86 3.24 -35.30 -4.98
CA PRO A 86 3.46 -35.90 -3.68
C PRO A 86 2.15 -35.82 -2.90
N SER A 87 1.76 -36.97 -2.37
CA SER A 87 0.76 -37.12 -1.33
C SER A 87 0.98 -36.09 -0.21
N GLN A 88 -0.14 -35.50 0.18
CA GLN A 88 -0.38 -34.58 1.30
C GLN A 88 0.70 -34.60 2.40
N SER A 89 1.50 -33.54 2.45
CA SER A 89 2.22 -33.13 3.65
C SER A 89 2.25 -31.59 3.73
N PRO A 90 2.10 -30.98 4.93
CA PRO A 90 1.62 -29.59 5.06
C PRO A 90 2.66 -28.49 4.77
N GLY A 91 3.82 -28.81 4.20
CA GLY A 91 4.96 -27.90 4.08
C GLY A 91 5.16 -27.20 2.72
N TRP A 92 4.39 -27.58 1.68
CA TRP A 92 4.68 -27.18 0.29
C TRP A 92 4.06 -25.84 -0.17
N PHE A 93 3.30 -25.16 0.68
CA PHE A 93 2.57 -23.94 0.28
C PHE A 93 3.44 -22.70 0.05
N VAL A 94 4.72 -22.70 0.42
CA VAL A 94 5.55 -21.47 0.40
C VAL A 94 6.33 -21.28 -0.91
N LEU A 95 6.47 -22.30 -1.76
CA LEU A 95 7.41 -22.27 -2.90
C LEU A 95 6.80 -22.14 -4.30
N ARG A 96 5.47 -22.05 -4.43
CA ARG A 96 4.82 -21.70 -5.72
C ARG A 96 4.71 -20.18 -5.96
N TRP A 97 5.12 -19.36 -5.00
CA TRP A 97 4.93 -17.90 -5.06
C TRP A 97 6.00 -17.10 -5.83
N ASN A 98 7.13 -17.71 -6.25
CA ASN A 98 8.29 -16.92 -6.70
C ASN A 98 8.72 -17.05 -8.17
N VAL A 99 7.98 -17.76 -9.03
CA VAL A 99 8.30 -17.84 -10.48
C VAL A 99 7.14 -17.38 -11.38
N ALA A 100 5.95 -17.13 -10.81
CA ALA A 100 4.81 -16.60 -11.56
C ALA A 100 4.84 -15.07 -11.78
N SER A 101 5.86 -14.36 -11.29
CA SER A 101 5.93 -12.89 -11.35
C SER A 101 6.50 -12.31 -12.64
N VAL A 102 6.95 -13.12 -13.60
CA VAL A 102 7.60 -12.57 -14.81
C VAL A 102 6.70 -12.59 -16.04
N LEU A 103 5.66 -13.42 -16.12
CA LEU A 103 4.69 -13.39 -17.22
C LEU A 103 3.35 -13.94 -16.77
N HIS A 104 2.42 -13.09 -16.29
CA HIS A 104 0.99 -13.34 -16.40
C HIS A 104 0.17 -12.03 -16.39
N PRO A 105 -0.89 -11.98 -17.20
CA PRO A 105 -1.73 -10.81 -17.44
C PRO A 105 -2.56 -10.50 -16.20
N ILE A 106 -2.89 -9.21 -16.01
CA ILE A 106 -4.03 -8.67 -15.25
C ILE A 106 -4.64 -9.72 -14.30
N PHE A 107 -4.01 -9.94 -13.14
CA PHE A 107 -4.52 -10.90 -12.15
C PHE A 107 -5.91 -10.44 -11.71
N ASN A 108 -6.88 -11.35 -11.81
CA ASN A 108 -8.26 -11.14 -11.42
C ASN A 108 -8.30 -10.63 -9.97
N CYS A 109 -8.56 -9.34 -9.79
CA CYS A 109 -8.36 -8.67 -8.51
C CYS A 109 -9.21 -9.29 -7.38
N GLN A 110 -10.32 -9.94 -7.72
CA GLN A 110 -11.17 -10.66 -6.76
C GLN A 110 -10.43 -11.80 -6.04
N ASP A 111 -9.59 -12.59 -6.72
CA ASP A 111 -8.98 -13.78 -6.10
C ASP A 111 -7.81 -13.42 -5.18
N ALA A 112 -6.98 -12.45 -5.59
CA ALA A 112 -5.90 -11.92 -4.75
C ALA A 112 -6.44 -11.22 -3.49
N ILE A 113 -7.62 -10.63 -3.58
CA ILE A 113 -8.31 -9.94 -2.48
C ILE A 113 -8.96 -10.94 -1.52
N ARG A 114 -9.63 -11.97 -2.03
CA ARG A 114 -10.14 -13.06 -1.19
C ARG A 114 -9.01 -13.71 -0.39
N ALA A 115 -7.87 -13.96 -1.03
CA ALA A 115 -6.69 -14.50 -0.37
C ALA A 115 -6.09 -13.52 0.67
N LYS A 116 -6.01 -12.22 0.35
CA LYS A 116 -5.44 -11.20 1.25
C LYS A 116 -6.34 -10.88 2.45
N TYR A 117 -7.66 -10.94 2.30
CA TYR A 117 -8.62 -10.50 3.32
C TYR A 117 -9.53 -11.62 3.87
N GLY A 118 -9.29 -12.88 3.51
CA GLY A 118 -10.00 -14.04 4.08
C GLY A 118 -11.49 -14.13 3.71
N LEU A 119 -11.89 -13.55 2.57
CA LEU A 119 -13.29 -13.57 2.11
C LEU A 119 -13.58 -14.90 1.40
N SER A 120 -14.62 -15.61 1.84
CA SER A 120 -15.08 -16.86 1.21
C SER A 120 -15.51 -16.61 -0.23
N ALA A 121 -15.16 -17.53 -1.13
CA ALA A 121 -15.60 -17.46 -2.52
C ALA A 121 -17.15 -17.52 -2.58
N PRO A 122 -17.82 -16.69 -3.40
CA PRO A 122 -19.18 -16.95 -3.81
C PRO A 122 -19.18 -18.23 -4.64
N ASP A 123 -20.19 -19.05 -4.41
CA ASP A 123 -20.37 -20.35 -5.06
C ASP A 123 -20.27 -20.20 -6.59
N SER A 124 -19.41 -21.02 -7.18
CA SER A 124 -18.97 -20.90 -8.56
C SER A 124 -20.08 -21.26 -9.54
N GLY A 125 -20.66 -20.26 -10.20
CA GLY A 125 -21.33 -20.42 -11.49
C GLY A 125 -20.38 -20.02 -12.62
N PRO A 126 -20.13 -20.87 -13.65
CA PRO A 126 -19.32 -20.48 -14.80
C PRO A 126 -20.16 -19.60 -15.73
N SER A 127 -20.12 -18.28 -15.55
CA SER A 127 -20.69 -17.34 -16.51
C SER A 127 -19.57 -16.69 -17.33
N SER A 128 -19.07 -17.46 -18.28
CA SER A 128 -18.48 -16.89 -19.50
C SER A 128 -19.64 -16.47 -20.39
N THR A 129 -20.03 -15.19 -20.36
CA THR A 129 -20.87 -14.63 -21.42
C THR A 129 -20.27 -13.32 -21.91
N LEU A 130 -19.77 -13.38 -23.14
CA LEU A 130 -19.47 -12.23 -24.00
C LEU A 130 -20.70 -11.31 -24.09
N GLY A 131 -20.54 -10.00 -23.85
CA GLY A 131 -21.53 -9.01 -24.29
C GLY A 131 -21.93 -7.89 -23.33
N ALA A 132 -20.98 -7.17 -22.71
CA ALA A 132 -21.23 -5.78 -22.27
C ALA A 132 -19.90 -4.99 -22.19
N PRO A 133 -19.68 -3.96 -23.02
CA PRO A 133 -18.55 -3.06 -22.82
C PRO A 133 -18.85 -2.15 -21.62
N GLY A 134 -18.23 -2.38 -20.47
CA GLY A 134 -18.20 -1.31 -19.47
C GLY A 134 -17.91 -1.59 -18.00
N THR A 135 -17.68 -2.83 -17.54
CA THR A 135 -17.58 -3.08 -16.09
C THR A 135 -16.48 -4.05 -15.67
N ASP A 136 -15.34 -4.06 -16.38
CA ASP A 136 -14.20 -4.84 -15.92
C ASP A 136 -13.64 -4.19 -14.65
N LEU A 137 -13.68 -4.96 -13.56
CA LEU A 137 -13.02 -4.64 -12.31
C LEU A 137 -11.52 -4.82 -12.49
N ILE A 138 -10.79 -3.70 -12.50
CA ILE A 138 -9.37 -3.67 -12.88
C ILE A 138 -8.45 -3.80 -11.66
N MET A 139 -8.79 -3.10 -10.59
CA MET A 139 -8.01 -3.09 -9.34
C MET A 139 -8.93 -2.79 -8.17
N CYS A 140 -8.74 -3.46 -7.04
CA CYS A 140 -9.42 -3.09 -5.80
C CYS A 140 -8.58 -3.38 -4.56
N GLY A 141 -8.91 -2.74 -3.46
CA GLY A 141 -8.13 -2.79 -2.22
C GLY A 141 -8.49 -1.67 -1.26
N TYR A 142 -8.09 -1.79 0.01
CA TYR A 142 -8.22 -0.68 0.94
C TYR A 142 -7.16 0.37 0.69
N LEU A 143 -7.59 1.63 0.72
CA LEU A 143 -6.71 2.78 0.83
C LEU A 143 -7.28 3.72 1.88
N GLU A 144 -6.42 4.53 2.48
CA GLU A 144 -6.86 5.63 3.31
C GLU A 144 -7.05 6.90 2.47
N LYS A 145 -8.21 7.53 2.60
CA LYS A 145 -8.55 8.76 1.87
C LYS A 145 -8.68 9.95 2.80
N ARG A 146 -8.10 11.08 2.40
CA ARG A 146 -8.30 12.37 3.09
C ARG A 146 -9.61 13.04 2.65
N GLY A 147 -10.41 13.51 3.61
CA GLY A 147 -11.59 14.32 3.33
C GLY A 147 -11.24 15.76 2.91
N LYS A 148 -12.19 16.45 2.26
CA LYS A 148 -12.05 17.89 1.91
C LYS A 148 -12.23 18.78 3.14
N LEU A 149 -13.29 18.54 3.91
CA LEU A 149 -13.61 19.27 5.15
C LEU A 149 -12.88 18.67 6.35
N ASN A 150 -13.05 17.37 6.56
CA ASN A 150 -12.34 16.64 7.61
C ASN A 150 -11.00 16.11 7.06
N LYS A 151 -9.89 16.66 7.57
CA LYS A 151 -8.53 16.31 7.14
C LYS A 151 -8.04 14.96 7.69
N ALA A 152 -8.82 14.28 8.53
CA ALA A 152 -8.51 12.92 8.94
C ALA A 152 -8.56 11.97 7.74
N PHE A 153 -7.59 11.05 7.70
CA PHE A 153 -7.60 9.93 6.78
C PHE A 153 -8.65 8.91 7.24
N LYS A 154 -9.42 8.37 6.29
CA LYS A 154 -10.41 7.32 6.54
C LYS A 154 -10.11 6.15 5.61
N ARG A 155 -10.01 4.96 6.19
CA ARG A 155 -9.96 3.70 5.46
C ARG A 155 -11.23 3.52 4.64
N ARG A 156 -11.08 3.23 3.35
CA ARG A 156 -12.19 2.94 2.42
C ARG A 156 -11.77 1.85 1.46
N TRP A 157 -12.71 1.02 1.07
CA TRP A 157 -12.50 0.03 0.02
C TRP A 157 -12.60 0.71 -1.34
N PHE A 158 -11.52 0.69 -2.12
CA PHE A 158 -11.47 1.27 -3.45
C PHE A 158 -11.58 0.21 -4.52
N ARG A 159 -12.16 0.58 -5.66
CA ARG A 159 -12.12 -0.23 -6.88
C ARG A 159 -12.08 0.63 -8.14
N ILE A 160 -11.33 0.20 -9.13
CA ILE A 160 -11.33 0.76 -10.48
C ILE A 160 -12.27 -0.11 -11.32
N VAL A 161 -13.34 0.49 -11.82
CA VAL A 161 -14.30 -0.14 -12.72
C VAL A 161 -14.43 0.76 -13.95
N GLY A 162 -13.99 0.27 -15.11
CA GLY A 162 -13.91 1.08 -16.32
C GLY A 162 -13.06 2.35 -16.12
N LEU A 163 -13.70 3.53 -16.20
CA LEU A 163 -13.07 4.85 -16.03
C LEU A 163 -13.46 5.53 -14.72
N GLU A 164 -13.99 4.78 -13.76
CA GLU A 164 -14.37 5.30 -12.45
C GLU A 164 -13.54 4.62 -11.35
N LEU A 165 -12.96 5.44 -10.48
CA LEU A 165 -12.38 5.02 -9.21
C LEU A 165 -13.45 5.18 -8.12
N GLU A 166 -14.13 4.09 -7.82
CA GLU A 166 -15.20 4.03 -6.83
C GLU A 166 -14.65 3.73 -5.44
N TYR A 167 -15.34 4.22 -4.40
CA TYR A 167 -15.00 3.90 -3.02
C TYR A 167 -16.20 3.67 -2.13
N TYR A 168 -16.04 2.72 -1.22
CA TYR A 168 -17.07 2.14 -0.37
C TYR A 168 -16.67 2.26 1.09
N GLU A 169 -17.67 2.18 1.99
CA GLU A 169 -17.41 2.07 3.42
C GLU A 169 -16.43 0.94 3.74
N ASP A 170 -16.72 -0.22 3.14
CA ASP A 170 -16.04 -1.50 3.29
C ASP A 170 -16.26 -2.34 2.03
N VAL A 171 -15.75 -3.58 1.95
CA VAL A 171 -15.86 -4.47 0.78
C VAL A 171 -17.31 -4.66 0.34
N ASP A 172 -18.19 -5.01 1.27
CA ASP A 172 -19.64 -5.19 1.06
C ASP A 172 -20.44 -3.96 1.54
N GLY A 173 -19.75 -2.84 1.74
CA GLY A 173 -20.34 -1.62 2.28
C GLY A 173 -21.10 -0.80 1.23
N VAL A 174 -21.73 0.29 1.68
CA VAL A 174 -22.41 1.23 0.78
C VAL A 174 -21.39 2.09 0.01
N LYS A 175 -21.65 2.30 -1.29
CA LYS A 175 -20.87 3.24 -2.13
C LYS A 175 -20.90 4.63 -1.51
N LYS A 176 -19.73 5.19 -1.20
CA LYS A 176 -19.59 6.55 -0.65
C LYS A 176 -19.29 7.60 -1.71
N GLY A 177 -18.80 7.17 -2.87
CA GLY A 177 -18.62 8.04 -4.02
C GLY A 177 -17.81 7.39 -5.14
N SER A 178 -17.56 8.16 -6.19
CA SER A 178 -16.65 7.80 -7.27
C SER A 178 -15.86 9.03 -7.74
N VAL A 179 -14.79 8.75 -8.47
CA VAL A 179 -13.93 9.74 -9.12
C VAL A 179 -13.74 9.29 -10.56
N GLY A 180 -14.20 10.10 -11.51
CA GLY A 180 -13.99 9.80 -12.93
C GLY A 180 -12.53 10.00 -13.30
N ILE A 181 -11.82 8.90 -13.57
CA ILE A 181 -10.39 8.87 -13.88
C ILE A 181 -10.09 8.97 -15.39
N ALA A 182 -11.11 9.26 -16.20
CA ALA A 182 -10.95 9.53 -17.63
C ALA A 182 -9.97 10.70 -17.88
N TYR A 183 -9.31 10.68 -19.04
CA TYR A 183 -8.41 11.76 -19.44
C TYR A 183 -9.16 13.10 -19.55
N PRO A 184 -8.57 14.24 -19.12
CA PRO A 184 -7.30 14.34 -18.40
C PRO A 184 -7.51 14.14 -16.90
N CYS A 185 -6.91 13.09 -16.35
CA CYS A 185 -6.76 12.95 -14.89
C CYS A 185 -5.29 12.73 -14.55
N VAL A 186 -4.76 13.57 -13.68
CA VAL A 186 -3.34 13.58 -13.33
C VAL A 186 -3.14 12.86 -12.00
N CYS A 187 -2.32 11.82 -12.04
CA CYS A 187 -1.92 11.05 -10.87
C CYS A 187 -0.43 11.24 -10.60
N HIS A 188 -0.06 11.60 -9.38
CA HIS A 188 1.34 11.69 -8.94
C HIS A 188 1.45 11.27 -7.48
N ILE A 189 2.63 10.78 -7.10
CA ILE A 189 2.92 10.39 -5.73
C ILE A 189 3.81 11.45 -5.10
N GLU A 190 3.46 11.88 -3.89
CA GLU A 190 4.24 12.84 -3.11
C GLU A 190 4.56 12.29 -1.73
N ASP A 191 5.74 12.61 -1.21
CA ASP A 191 6.07 12.34 0.19
C ASP A 191 5.51 13.44 1.10
N CYS A 192 4.49 13.07 1.88
CA CYS A 192 3.82 13.97 2.82
C CYS A 192 4.16 13.59 4.26
N LYS A 193 5.15 14.30 4.85
CA LYS A 193 5.64 14.05 6.22
C LYS A 193 6.22 12.65 6.41
N GLY A 194 6.98 12.17 5.40
CA GLY A 194 7.62 10.85 5.42
C GLY A 194 6.65 9.69 5.22
N ARG A 195 5.49 9.95 4.61
CA ARG A 195 4.52 8.95 4.17
C ARG A 195 4.12 9.26 2.73
N PRO A 196 4.17 8.27 1.82
CA PRO A 196 3.81 8.49 0.44
C PRO A 196 2.28 8.67 0.29
N GLU A 197 1.87 9.65 -0.51
CA GLU A 197 0.47 9.94 -0.84
C GLU A 197 0.29 9.94 -2.37
N LEU A 198 -0.62 9.10 -2.87
CA LEU A 198 -1.10 9.20 -4.25
C LEU A 198 -2.12 10.33 -4.34
N ARG A 199 -1.81 11.35 -5.15
CA ARG A 199 -2.70 12.46 -5.45
C ARG A 199 -3.33 12.29 -6.82
N VAL A 200 -4.65 12.14 -6.81
CA VAL A 200 -5.48 12.02 -8.01
C VAL A 200 -6.25 13.34 -8.20
N ARG A 201 -6.03 14.01 -9.32
CA ARG A 201 -6.73 15.24 -9.72
C ARG A 201 -7.32 15.03 -11.10
N CYS A 202 -8.64 15.01 -11.21
CA CYS A 202 -9.31 14.77 -12.49
C CYS A 202 -9.95 16.05 -13.02
N SER A 203 -10.00 16.25 -14.34
CA SER A 203 -10.43 17.55 -14.90
C SER A 203 -11.89 17.92 -14.62
N ARG A 204 -12.74 16.95 -14.28
CA ARG A 204 -14.17 17.22 -13.99
C ARG A 204 -14.37 17.83 -12.61
N ASP A 205 -13.41 17.68 -11.69
CA ASP A 205 -13.48 18.30 -10.38
C ASP A 205 -12.17 19.03 -10.03
N SER A 206 -12.28 20.23 -9.46
CA SER A 206 -11.11 20.94 -8.90
C SER A 206 -10.55 20.25 -7.63
N ARG A 207 -10.97 19.01 -7.36
CA ARG A 207 -10.70 18.29 -6.14
C ARG A 207 -9.48 17.40 -6.33
N VAL A 208 -8.59 17.47 -5.33
CA VAL A 208 -7.45 16.57 -5.23
C VAL A 208 -7.78 15.51 -4.18
N TYR A 209 -7.82 14.25 -4.61
CA TYR A 209 -7.95 13.11 -3.73
C TYR A 209 -6.56 12.68 -3.28
N ALA A 210 -6.31 12.74 -1.97
CA ALA A 210 -5.09 12.21 -1.39
C ALA A 210 -5.37 10.84 -0.79
N LEU A 211 -4.65 9.84 -1.32
CA LEU A 211 -4.79 8.43 -0.99
C LEU A 211 -3.48 7.89 -0.41
N ARG A 212 -3.56 7.04 0.61
CA ARG A 212 -2.42 6.31 1.19
C ARG A 212 -2.71 4.83 1.20
N SER A 213 -1.67 4.02 1.09
CA SER A 213 -1.72 2.60 1.43
C SER A 213 -1.75 2.44 2.94
N GLU A 214 -2.45 1.43 3.45
CA GLU A 214 -2.51 1.14 4.89
C GLU A 214 -1.13 0.83 5.47
N SER A 215 -0.26 0.26 4.63
CA SER A 215 1.11 -0.09 4.94
C SER A 215 2.11 1.05 4.74
N ASP A 216 1.66 2.25 4.35
CA ASP A 216 2.50 3.35 3.84
C ASP A 216 3.47 2.87 2.72
N SER A 217 3.14 1.77 2.03
CA SER A 217 3.93 1.19 0.93
C SER A 217 3.82 2.03 -0.34
N LEU A 218 4.97 2.57 -0.77
CA LEU A 218 5.14 3.24 -2.06
C LEU A 218 4.87 2.30 -3.24
N HIS A 219 5.18 1.01 -3.10
CA HIS A 219 4.96 0.03 -4.17
C HIS A 219 3.47 -0.15 -4.46
N GLU A 220 2.64 -0.28 -3.42
CA GLU A 220 1.18 -0.41 -3.54
C GLU A 220 0.60 0.84 -4.23
N LEU A 221 1.02 2.05 -3.83
CA LEU A 221 0.59 3.29 -4.48
C LEU A 221 1.02 3.38 -5.95
N ASN A 222 2.20 2.89 -6.30
CA ASN A 222 2.64 2.81 -7.69
C ASN A 222 1.77 1.86 -8.51
N GLN A 223 1.38 0.70 -7.96
CA GLN A 223 0.45 -0.21 -8.65
C GLN A 223 -0.88 0.49 -8.95
N TRP A 224 -1.45 1.21 -7.97
CA TRP A 224 -2.67 2.01 -8.15
C TRP A 224 -2.49 3.10 -9.21
N LYS A 225 -1.39 3.85 -9.17
CA LYS A 225 -1.08 4.86 -10.19
C LYS A 225 -1.00 4.26 -11.59
N THR A 226 -0.25 3.17 -11.74
CA THR A 226 -0.11 2.46 -13.02
C THR A 226 -1.44 1.93 -13.53
N ALA A 227 -2.29 1.39 -12.65
CA ALA A 227 -3.62 0.94 -13.04
C ALA A 227 -4.48 2.09 -13.59
N ILE A 228 -4.47 3.25 -12.94
CA ILE A 228 -5.19 4.45 -13.41
C ILE A 228 -4.62 4.94 -14.75
N ASP A 229 -3.30 5.08 -14.85
CA ASP A 229 -2.63 5.55 -16.08
C ASP A 229 -2.93 4.60 -17.26
N ASN A 230 -2.95 3.29 -17.03
CA ASN A 230 -3.27 2.30 -18.05
C ASN A 230 -4.72 2.42 -18.52
N GLN A 231 -5.68 2.71 -17.63
CA GLN A 231 -7.07 2.91 -18.04
C GLN A 231 -7.26 4.17 -18.88
N GLN A 232 -6.53 5.24 -18.58
CA GLN A 232 -6.58 6.46 -19.38
C GLN A 232 -6.11 6.25 -20.82
N LYS A 233 -5.09 5.39 -21.02
CA LYS A 233 -4.58 5.05 -22.37
C LYS A 233 -5.54 4.21 -23.20
N ARG A 234 -6.48 3.50 -22.57
CA ARG A 234 -7.47 2.66 -23.28
C ARG A 234 -8.57 3.47 -23.96
N VAL A 235 -8.73 4.74 -23.60
CA VAL A 235 -9.70 5.64 -24.21
C VAL A 235 -8.99 6.41 -25.31
N PRO A 236 -9.37 6.23 -26.59
CA PRO A 236 -8.92 7.13 -27.64
C PRO A 236 -9.38 8.54 -27.25
N GLY A 237 -8.45 9.50 -27.19
CA GLY A 237 -8.79 10.89 -26.90
C GLY A 237 -9.87 11.42 -27.83
N PRO A 238 -10.63 12.46 -27.42
CA PRO A 238 -11.58 13.11 -28.32
C PRO A 238 -10.81 13.58 -29.57
N ARG A 239 -11.28 13.13 -30.75
CA ARG A 239 -10.79 13.62 -32.05
C ARG A 239 -11.18 15.08 -32.24
#